data_AF-A0A1A8KKS6-F1
#
_entry.id   AF-A0A1A8KKS6-F1
#
_cell.length_a   1.000
_cell.length_b   1.000
_cell.length_c   1.000
_cell.angle_alpha   90.00
_cell.angle_beta   90.00
_cell.angle_gamma   90.00
#
_symmetry.space_group_name_H-M   'P 1'
#
loop_
_entity.id
_entity.type
_entity.pdbx_description
1 polymer ?
#
loop_
_entity_poly.entity_id
_entity_poly.type
_entity_poly.pdbx_seq_one_letter_code
_entity_poly.pdbx_strand_id
1 'polypeptide(L)'
;CNDLSIVNPIRKGLYEGTGRLFFEYFRILQLLKPKEGDDRPFFWLFENVVFMSAHDKSDICRFLECNPILIDAVKVSPAHRARYFWGNLPGMNRPLSSFIDDKVNLQDCLEVGRKAMFEKVRTITTKSNSIRQGKVGSLPVTMNGKEDYLWCTEMEQIFGFPKHYTDVNNMGRGQRQRVLGRSWSVPVIRHLFAPLKDYFECESGQ
;
A
#
# COMPACT_ATOMS: atom_id res chain seq x y z
N CYS A 1 7.66 -6.83 4.22
CA CYS A 1 7.52 -6.62 5.68
C CYS A 1 7.27 -7.89 6.51
N ASN A 2 7.53 -9.11 6.02
CA ASN A 2 7.18 -10.35 6.74
C ASN A 2 7.90 -10.47 8.10
N ASP A 3 9.17 -10.07 8.15
CA ASP A 3 9.98 -10.10 9.37
C ASP A 3 9.96 -8.78 10.16
N LEU A 4 9.25 -7.77 9.67
CA LEU A 4 9.12 -6.47 10.34
C LEU A 4 7.75 -6.28 10.98
N SER A 5 6.71 -6.90 10.42
CA SER A 5 5.36 -6.74 10.94
C SER A 5 5.16 -7.50 12.25
N ILE A 6 4.70 -6.82 13.31
CA ILE A 6 4.34 -7.45 14.59
C ILE A 6 3.14 -8.40 14.48
N VAL A 7 2.39 -8.34 13.38
CA VAL A 7 1.32 -9.31 13.05
C VAL A 7 1.89 -10.71 12.85
N ASN A 8 3.16 -10.82 12.46
CA ASN A 8 3.85 -12.09 12.39
C ASN A 8 4.54 -12.39 13.75
N PRO A 9 4.11 -13.43 14.49
CA PRO A 9 4.72 -13.75 15.79
C PRO A 9 6.14 -14.30 15.65
N ILE A 10 6.47 -14.94 14.51
CA ILE A 10 7.79 -15.53 14.23
C ILE A 10 8.72 -14.59 13.45
N ARG A 11 8.45 -13.29 13.49
CA ARG A 11 9.24 -12.27 12.79
C ARG A 11 10.68 -12.25 13.29
N LYS A 12 11.64 -12.02 12.39
CA LYS A 12 13.07 -11.97 12.73
C LYS A 12 13.64 -10.55 12.94
N GLY A 13 12.84 -9.50 12.73
CA GLY A 13 13.27 -8.11 12.89
C GLY A 13 14.05 -7.57 11.68
N LEU A 14 14.62 -6.38 11.82
CA LEU A 14 15.32 -5.67 10.74
C LEU A 14 16.64 -6.31 10.32
N TYR A 15 17.38 -6.92 11.26
CA TYR A 15 18.74 -7.41 11.02
C TYR A 15 18.80 -8.87 10.55
N GLU A 16 17.68 -9.59 10.57
CA GLU A 16 17.61 -10.99 10.17
C GLU A 16 16.51 -11.25 9.14
N GLY A 17 16.45 -12.50 8.63
CA GLY A 17 15.40 -12.92 7.70
C GLY A 17 15.34 -12.03 6.46
N THR A 18 14.13 -11.63 6.09
CA THR A 18 13.83 -10.70 4.99
C THR A 18 13.86 -9.23 5.41
N GLY A 19 13.98 -8.92 6.71
CA GLY A 19 14.11 -7.53 7.19
C GLY A 19 15.36 -6.85 6.65
N ARG A 20 16.46 -7.62 6.52
CA ARG A 20 17.75 -7.14 6.04
C ARG A 20 17.72 -6.52 4.64
N LEU A 21 16.71 -6.83 3.83
CA LEU A 21 16.53 -6.25 2.49
C LEU A 21 16.35 -4.73 2.53
N PHE A 22 16.00 -4.15 3.69
CA PHE A 22 16.09 -2.72 3.92
C PHE A 22 17.51 -2.18 3.68
N PHE A 23 18.54 -2.87 4.15
CA PHE A 23 19.93 -2.43 3.97
C PHE A 23 20.38 -2.49 2.50
N GLU A 24 19.80 -3.40 1.69
CA GLU A 24 20.03 -3.38 0.25
C GLU A 24 19.41 -2.15 -0.42
N TYR A 25 18.19 -1.76 -0.03
CA TYR A 25 17.60 -0.51 -0.48
C TYR A 25 18.49 0.68 -0.08
N PHE A 26 18.91 0.76 1.19
CA PHE A 26 19.76 1.83 1.68
C PHE A 26 21.11 1.89 0.93
N ARG A 27 21.76 0.75 0.71
CA ARG A 27 23.01 0.65 -0.04
C ARG A 27 22.85 1.19 -1.47
N ILE A 28 21.77 0.80 -2.17
CA ILE A 28 21.49 1.28 -3.52
C ILE A 28 21.14 2.77 -3.52
N LEU A 29 20.39 3.25 -2.52
CA LEU A 29 20.07 4.67 -2.36
C LEU A 29 21.35 5.52 -2.25
N GLN A 30 22.30 5.11 -1.41
CA GLN A 30 23.59 5.82 -1.27
C GLN A 30 24.42 5.77 -2.56
N LEU A 31 24.36 4.66 -3.30
CA LEU A 31 25.06 4.52 -4.58
C LEU A 31 24.49 5.45 -5.67
N LEU A 32 23.17 5.66 -5.69
CA LEU A 32 22.48 6.45 -6.73
C LEU A 32 22.39 7.94 -6.40
N LYS A 33 22.59 8.32 -5.13
CA LYS A 33 22.55 9.71 -4.67
C LYS A 33 23.56 10.55 -5.46
N PRO A 34 23.18 11.74 -5.97
CA PRO A 34 24.11 12.66 -6.61
C PRO A 34 25.31 12.95 -5.71
N LYS A 35 26.48 13.15 -6.33
CA LYS A 35 27.69 13.54 -5.60
C LYS A 35 27.54 14.98 -5.08
N GLU A 36 28.34 15.33 -4.09
CA GLU A 36 28.40 16.72 -3.61
C GLU A 36 28.77 17.66 -4.77
N GLY A 37 28.01 18.74 -4.93
CA GLY A 37 28.13 19.69 -6.05
C GLY A 37 27.32 19.34 -7.31
N ASP A 38 26.64 18.20 -7.37
CA ASP A 38 25.68 17.86 -8.43
C ASP A 38 24.24 18.19 -7.99
N ASP A 39 23.75 19.35 -8.42
CA ASP A 39 22.43 19.90 -8.05
C ASP A 39 21.26 19.26 -8.81
N ARG A 40 21.48 18.12 -9.51
CA ARG A 40 20.39 17.45 -10.23
C ARG A 40 19.26 17.04 -9.28
N PRO A 41 17.97 17.25 -9.65
CA PRO A 41 16.85 16.76 -8.86
C PRO A 41 16.96 15.26 -8.62
N PHE A 42 16.91 14.85 -7.34
CA PHE A 42 16.97 13.46 -6.93
C PHE A 42 15.90 13.17 -5.89
N PHE A 43 15.02 12.22 -6.21
CA PHE A 43 13.89 11.85 -5.37
C PHE A 43 13.97 10.37 -5.01
N TRP A 44 13.60 10.06 -3.77
CA TRP A 44 13.50 8.69 -3.29
C TRP A 44 12.32 8.55 -2.32
N LEU A 45 11.80 7.32 -2.26
CA LEU A 45 10.70 6.95 -1.39
C LEU A 45 10.91 5.51 -0.89
N PHE A 46 10.71 5.31 0.41
CA PHE A 46 10.71 4.02 1.07
C PHE A 46 9.41 3.86 1.86
N GLU A 47 8.72 2.73 1.70
CA GLU A 47 7.46 2.42 2.37
C GLU A 47 7.60 1.19 3.25
N ASN A 48 6.93 1.21 4.42
CA ASN A 48 6.77 0.00 5.23
C ASN A 48 5.56 0.06 6.17
N VAL A 49 5.24 -1.08 6.79
CA VAL A 49 4.10 -1.23 7.70
C VAL A 49 4.23 -0.39 8.98
N VAL A 50 3.11 0.17 9.45
CA VAL A 50 3.07 0.90 10.74
C VAL A 50 3.31 -0.03 11.93
N PHE A 51 2.76 -1.23 11.83
CA PHE A 51 2.85 -2.27 12.85
C PHE A 51 4.22 -2.96 12.81
N MET A 52 5.29 -2.24 13.12
CA MET A 52 6.66 -2.73 13.32
C MET A 52 7.16 -2.38 14.73
N SER A 53 8.29 -2.94 15.18
CA SER A 53 8.84 -2.57 16.48
C SER A 53 9.33 -1.12 16.50
N ALA A 54 9.25 -0.47 17.66
CA ALA A 54 9.76 0.90 17.81
C ALA A 54 11.26 1.00 17.55
N HIS A 55 12.01 -0.05 17.90
CA HIS A 55 13.45 -0.17 17.63
C HIS A 55 13.73 -0.20 16.12
N ASP A 56 13.07 -1.11 15.38
CA ASP A 56 13.24 -1.20 13.92
C ASP A 56 12.88 0.12 13.22
N LYS A 57 11.79 0.79 13.66
CA LYS A 57 11.40 2.11 13.14
C LYS A 57 12.50 3.14 13.38
N SER A 58 13.03 3.21 14.61
CA SER A 58 14.08 4.15 14.99
C SER A 58 15.35 3.95 14.17
N ASP A 59 15.74 2.69 13.95
CA ASP A 59 16.90 2.35 13.14
C ASP A 59 16.68 2.73 11.68
N ILE A 60 15.52 2.41 11.09
CA ILE A 60 15.19 2.85 9.72
C ILE A 60 15.28 4.38 9.60
N CYS A 61 14.73 5.14 10.57
CA CYS A 61 14.86 6.60 10.59
C CYS A 61 16.32 7.06 10.66
N ARG A 62 17.16 6.38 11.46
CA ARG A 62 18.58 6.71 11.60
C ARG A 62 19.34 6.49 10.29
N PHE A 63 19.13 5.35 9.64
CA PHE A 63 19.77 5.06 8.35
C PHE A 63 19.30 6.00 7.24
N LEU A 64 17.99 6.28 7.16
CA LEU A 64 17.43 7.14 6.12
C LEU A 64 17.56 8.64 6.43
N GLU A 65 18.09 9.00 7.60
CA GLU A 65 18.28 10.38 8.07
C GLU A 65 17.01 11.24 8.05
N CYS A 66 15.83 10.61 8.15
CA CYS A 66 14.56 11.31 8.22
C CYS A 66 13.49 10.50 8.97
N ASN A 67 12.44 11.20 9.41
CA ASN A 67 11.27 10.58 10.03
C ASN A 67 10.21 10.26 8.97
N PRO A 68 9.43 9.18 9.15
CA PRO A 68 8.37 8.86 8.22
C PRO A 68 7.16 9.74 8.44
N ILE A 69 6.38 9.86 7.37
CA ILE A 69 4.99 10.30 7.44
C ILE A 69 4.08 9.08 7.56
N LEU A 70 2.92 9.26 8.20
CA LEU A 70 1.89 8.24 8.32
C LEU A 70 0.75 8.55 7.35
N ILE A 71 0.50 7.66 6.39
CA ILE A 71 -0.68 7.76 5.52
C ILE A 71 -1.51 6.49 5.67
N ASP A 72 -2.80 6.66 5.93
CA ASP A 72 -3.79 5.58 5.85
C ASP A 72 -4.65 5.76 4.59
N ALA A 73 -4.65 4.72 3.76
CA ALA A 73 -5.42 4.69 2.53
C ALA A 73 -6.94 4.79 2.75
N VAL A 74 -7.45 4.56 3.96
CA VAL A 74 -8.89 4.61 4.25
C VAL A 74 -9.55 5.95 3.85
N LYS A 75 -8.77 7.03 3.80
CA LYS A 75 -9.24 8.36 3.37
C LYS A 75 -9.50 8.47 1.87
N VAL A 76 -8.89 7.62 1.05
CA VAL A 76 -8.94 7.65 -0.44
C VAL A 76 -9.25 6.29 -1.06
N SER A 77 -9.59 5.31 -0.24
CA SER A 77 -9.93 3.94 -0.65
C SER A 77 -10.89 3.34 0.38
N PRO A 78 -11.56 2.22 0.08
CA PRO A 78 -12.50 1.62 1.00
C PRO A 78 -11.83 0.65 1.97
N ALA A 79 -10.50 0.74 2.16
CA ALA A 79 -9.75 -0.17 3.02
C ALA A 79 -8.77 0.55 3.94
N HIS A 80 -8.69 0.08 5.19
CA HIS A 80 -7.60 0.48 6.08
C HIS A 80 -6.27 -0.04 5.56
N ARG A 81 -5.29 0.86 5.41
CA ARG A 81 -3.92 0.51 5.04
C ARG A 81 -2.95 1.60 5.50
N ALA A 82 -2.87 1.80 6.81
CA ALA A 82 -1.88 2.67 7.42
C ALA A 82 -0.44 2.17 7.13
N ARG A 83 0.40 3.05 6.56
CA ARG A 83 1.81 2.81 6.22
C ARG A 83 2.68 4.01 6.55
N TYR A 84 3.94 3.72 6.88
CA TYR A 84 4.98 4.72 7.01
C TYR A 84 5.67 4.93 5.66
N PHE A 85 5.92 6.19 5.33
CA PHE A 85 6.65 6.59 4.14
C PHE A 85 7.81 7.51 4.53
N TRP A 86 9.03 7.11 4.20
CA TRP A 86 10.24 7.92 4.29
C TRP A 86 10.61 8.38 2.90
N GLY A 87 11.12 9.59 2.76
CA GLY A 87 11.52 10.10 1.45
C GLY A 87 11.74 11.59 1.47
N ASN A 88 12.01 12.14 0.30
CA ASN A 88 12.21 13.56 0.08
C ASN A 88 11.30 14.11 -1.03
N LEU A 89 10.18 13.44 -1.32
CA LEU A 89 9.23 13.94 -2.31
C LEU A 89 8.64 15.29 -1.85
N PRO A 90 8.42 16.24 -2.78
CA PRO A 90 7.83 17.52 -2.43
C PRO A 90 6.45 17.35 -1.80
N GLY A 91 6.20 18.07 -0.70
CA GLY A 91 4.88 18.13 -0.07
C GLY A 91 4.34 16.79 0.45
N MET A 92 5.20 15.85 0.87
CA MET A 92 4.78 14.57 1.47
C MET A 92 3.82 14.75 2.66
N ASN A 93 4.03 15.77 3.48
CA ASN A 93 3.19 16.06 4.67
C ASN A 93 1.85 16.73 4.35
N ARG A 94 1.54 17.00 3.07
CA ARG A 94 0.30 17.70 2.73
C ARG A 94 -0.93 16.81 2.99
N PRO A 95 -2.10 17.39 3.26
CA PRO A 95 -3.31 16.63 3.49
C PRO A 95 -3.64 15.68 2.32
N LEU A 96 -3.92 14.42 2.64
CA LEU A 96 -4.41 13.47 1.66
C LEU A 96 -5.79 13.91 1.18
N SER A 97 -5.91 14.17 -0.12
CA SER A 97 -7.15 14.61 -0.77
C SER A 97 -7.67 13.49 -1.66
N SER A 98 -8.95 13.17 -1.55
CA SER A 98 -9.64 12.28 -2.47
C SER A 98 -9.91 12.99 -3.78
N PHE A 99 -9.66 12.32 -4.90
CA PHE A 99 -10.07 12.77 -6.22
C PHE A 99 -11.49 12.27 -6.50
N ILE A 100 -12.17 12.88 -7.47
CA ILE A 100 -13.55 12.53 -7.85
C ILE A 100 -13.68 11.04 -8.23
N ASP A 101 -12.64 10.48 -8.86
CA ASP A 101 -12.63 9.08 -9.30
C ASP A 101 -12.25 8.07 -8.20
N ASP A 102 -11.91 8.54 -6.99
CA ASP A 102 -11.52 7.65 -5.90
C ASP A 102 -12.75 6.95 -5.32
N LYS A 103 -12.76 5.62 -5.44
CA LYS A 103 -13.79 4.76 -4.86
C LYS A 103 -13.62 4.67 -3.35
N VAL A 104 -14.25 5.57 -2.62
CA VAL A 104 -14.11 5.63 -1.15
C VAL A 104 -15.01 4.62 -0.45
N ASN A 105 -16.16 4.22 -1.00
CA ASN A 105 -17.02 3.23 -0.36
C ASN A 105 -16.81 1.85 -0.96
N LEU A 106 -16.95 0.81 -0.13
CA LEU A 106 -16.80 -0.57 -0.57
C LEU A 106 -17.77 -0.90 -1.70
N GLN A 107 -19.01 -0.40 -1.63
CA GLN A 107 -20.05 -0.66 -2.62
C GLN A 107 -19.63 -0.22 -4.03
N ASP A 108 -18.86 0.86 -4.15
CA ASP A 108 -18.38 1.41 -5.43
C ASP A 108 -17.35 0.47 -6.12
N CYS A 109 -16.78 -0.47 -5.37
CA CYS A 109 -15.82 -1.45 -5.84
C CYS A 109 -16.44 -2.81 -6.20
N LEU A 110 -17.70 -3.06 -5.83
CA LEU A 110 -18.32 -4.37 -6.02
C LEU A 110 -18.86 -4.58 -7.43
N GLU A 111 -18.96 -5.85 -7.85
CA GLU A 111 -19.64 -6.19 -9.10
C GLU A 111 -21.17 -6.12 -8.97
N VAL A 112 -21.85 -6.03 -10.12
CA VAL A 112 -23.32 -5.91 -10.19
C VAL A 112 -24.01 -7.07 -9.46
N GLY A 113 -25.06 -6.74 -8.70
CA GLY A 113 -25.84 -7.74 -7.94
C GLY A 113 -25.26 -8.09 -6.57
N ARG A 114 -24.17 -7.44 -6.15
CA ARG A 114 -23.51 -7.66 -4.86
C ARG A 114 -23.67 -6.45 -3.95
N LYS A 115 -23.90 -6.69 -2.66
CA LYS A 115 -24.16 -5.64 -1.66
C LYS A 115 -23.09 -5.62 -0.57
N ALA A 116 -22.48 -4.47 -0.37
CA ALA A 116 -21.54 -4.22 0.72
C ALA A 116 -22.27 -4.27 2.07
N MET A 117 -21.70 -4.99 3.03
CA MET A 117 -22.17 -5.01 4.42
C MET A 117 -21.49 -3.93 5.28
N PHE A 118 -20.39 -3.36 4.79
CA PHE A 118 -19.58 -2.36 5.48
C PHE A 118 -19.20 -1.27 4.48
N GLU A 119 -19.06 -0.03 4.94
CA GLU A 119 -18.56 1.07 4.10
C GLU A 119 -17.06 0.92 3.79
N LYS A 120 -16.30 0.48 4.80
CA LYS A 120 -14.84 0.28 4.74
C LYS A 120 -14.50 -1.11 5.24
N VAL A 121 -13.45 -1.71 4.67
CA VAL A 121 -12.91 -3.00 5.11
C VAL A 121 -11.62 -2.81 5.91
N ARG A 122 -11.35 -3.78 6.78
CA ARG A 122 -10.05 -3.93 7.45
C ARG A 122 -8.91 -4.17 6.45
N THR A 123 -7.68 -4.03 6.94
CA THR A 123 -6.46 -4.25 6.15
C THR A 123 -6.45 -5.61 5.46
N ILE A 124 -6.50 -5.59 4.12
CA ILE A 124 -6.36 -6.79 3.30
C ILE A 124 -4.88 -7.20 3.27
N THR A 125 -4.64 -8.46 3.65
CA THR A 125 -3.33 -9.10 3.63
C THR A 125 -3.31 -10.23 2.60
N THR A 126 -2.19 -10.95 2.54
CA THR A 126 -2.02 -12.11 1.67
C THR A 126 -2.86 -13.33 2.03
N LYS A 127 -3.46 -13.36 3.24
CA LYS A 127 -4.22 -14.49 3.74
C LYS A 127 -5.72 -14.25 3.59
N SER A 128 -6.46 -15.23 3.13
CA SER A 128 -7.91 -15.12 2.87
C SER A 128 -8.73 -14.75 4.11
N ASN A 129 -8.27 -15.13 5.30
CA ASN A 129 -8.92 -14.77 6.56
C ASN A 129 -8.93 -13.25 6.84
N SER A 130 -8.01 -12.46 6.27
CA SER A 130 -8.04 -11.00 6.46
C SER A 130 -9.20 -10.31 5.75
N ILE A 131 -9.93 -11.03 4.89
CA ILE A 131 -11.15 -10.50 4.25
C ILE A 131 -12.32 -10.49 5.23
N ARG A 132 -12.32 -11.36 6.25
CA ARG A 132 -13.34 -11.32 7.31
C ARG A 132 -13.19 -10.06 8.15
N GLN A 133 -14.31 -9.44 8.50
CA GLN A 133 -14.33 -8.18 9.26
C GLN A 133 -14.24 -8.45 10.77
N GLY A 134 -13.14 -9.08 11.20
CA GLY A 134 -12.94 -9.55 12.57
C GLY A 134 -12.33 -10.95 12.62
N LYS A 135 -11.82 -11.38 13.78
CA LYS A 135 -11.26 -12.75 13.95
C LYS A 135 -12.31 -13.83 13.68
N VAL A 136 -13.56 -13.56 14.08
CA VAL A 136 -14.75 -14.42 13.85
C VAL A 136 -15.85 -13.59 13.16
N GLY A 137 -15.44 -12.57 12.39
CA GLY A 137 -16.37 -11.65 11.75
C GLY A 137 -17.00 -12.24 10.48
N SER A 138 -18.10 -11.60 10.07
CA SER A 138 -18.76 -11.85 8.79
C SER A 138 -17.86 -11.47 7.61
N LEU A 139 -18.20 -11.99 6.43
CA LEU A 139 -17.63 -11.52 5.18
C LEU A 139 -18.19 -10.14 4.82
N PRO A 140 -17.45 -9.33 4.04
CA PRO A 140 -17.82 -7.93 3.85
C PRO A 140 -18.92 -7.70 2.80
N VAL A 141 -19.35 -8.76 2.10
CA VAL A 141 -20.29 -8.69 0.98
C VAL A 141 -21.38 -9.74 1.15
N THR A 142 -22.59 -9.41 0.71
CA THR A 142 -23.65 -10.40 0.47
C THR A 142 -24.03 -10.45 -1.00
N MET A 143 -24.37 -11.66 -1.45
CA MET A 143 -24.92 -11.92 -2.77
C MET A 143 -26.05 -12.94 -2.62
N ASN A 144 -27.25 -12.62 -3.10
CA ASN A 144 -28.45 -13.46 -2.95
C ASN A 144 -28.73 -13.88 -1.50
N GLY A 145 -28.55 -12.95 -0.55
CA GLY A 145 -28.81 -13.18 0.87
C GLY A 145 -27.78 -14.04 1.61
N LYS A 146 -26.67 -14.43 0.95
CA LYS A 146 -25.57 -15.18 1.57
C LYS A 146 -24.31 -14.34 1.64
N GLU A 147 -23.55 -14.51 2.73
CA GLU A 147 -22.23 -13.92 2.87
C GLU A 147 -21.27 -14.45 1.80
N ASP A 148 -20.49 -13.55 1.20
CA ASP A 148 -19.50 -13.90 0.18
C ASP A 148 -18.19 -13.12 0.33
N TYR A 149 -17.11 -13.72 -0.13
CA TYR A 149 -15.80 -13.09 -0.16
C TYR A 149 -15.72 -12.03 -1.25
N LEU A 150 -14.81 -11.07 -1.06
CA LEU A 150 -14.39 -10.20 -2.16
C LEU A 150 -13.80 -11.01 -3.32
N TRP A 151 -14.26 -10.68 -4.52
CA TRP A 151 -13.71 -11.18 -5.77
C TRP A 151 -12.39 -10.48 -6.09
N CYS A 152 -11.62 -11.05 -7.03
CA CYS A 152 -10.32 -10.49 -7.39
C CYS A 152 -10.42 -9.10 -8.02
N THR A 153 -11.39 -8.88 -8.90
CA THR A 153 -11.64 -7.57 -9.52
C THR A 153 -12.04 -6.52 -8.48
N GLU A 154 -12.85 -6.90 -7.50
CA GLU A 154 -13.24 -6.04 -6.38
C GLU A 154 -12.02 -5.68 -5.52
N MET A 155 -11.14 -6.64 -5.23
CA MET A 155 -9.88 -6.37 -4.53
C MET A 155 -8.96 -5.44 -5.33
N GLU A 156 -8.85 -5.61 -6.65
CA GLU A 156 -8.08 -4.68 -7.49
C GLU A 156 -8.60 -3.25 -7.36
N GLN A 157 -9.92 -3.08 -7.46
CA GLN A 157 -10.58 -1.78 -7.34
C GLN A 157 -10.39 -1.15 -5.95
N ILE A 158 -10.49 -1.95 -4.88
CA ILE A 158 -10.24 -1.49 -3.50
C ILE A 158 -8.81 -0.94 -3.35
N PHE A 159 -7.83 -1.55 -4.01
CA PHE A 159 -6.44 -1.08 -4.00
C PHE A 159 -6.18 0.05 -5.01
N GLY A 160 -7.15 0.40 -5.84
CA GLY A 160 -7.08 1.41 -6.90
C GLY A 160 -6.40 0.93 -8.19
N PHE A 161 -6.24 -0.38 -8.38
CA PHE A 161 -5.77 -0.93 -9.65
C PHE A 161 -6.90 -0.98 -10.69
N PRO A 162 -6.56 -0.89 -11.99
CA PRO A 162 -7.49 -1.25 -13.05
C PRO A 162 -8.09 -2.65 -12.84
N LYS A 163 -9.34 -2.85 -13.25
CA LYS A 163 -9.93 -4.19 -13.26
C LYS A 163 -9.10 -5.12 -14.15
N HIS A 164 -8.94 -6.36 -13.71
CA HIS A 164 -8.14 -7.40 -14.37
C HIS A 164 -6.62 -7.16 -14.38
N TYR A 165 -6.10 -6.18 -13.62
CA TYR A 165 -4.66 -5.91 -13.56
C TYR A 165 -3.81 -7.11 -13.14
N THR A 166 -4.35 -7.98 -12.28
CA THR A 166 -3.68 -9.21 -11.83
C THR A 166 -4.18 -10.47 -12.55
N ASP A 167 -4.96 -10.33 -13.62
CA ASP A 167 -5.48 -11.44 -14.41
C ASP A 167 -4.48 -11.90 -15.46
N VAL A 168 -3.32 -12.36 -14.97
CA VAL A 168 -2.17 -12.74 -15.80
C VAL A 168 -1.62 -14.08 -15.32
N ASN A 169 -0.91 -14.78 -16.21
CA ASN A 169 -0.17 -16.01 -15.89
C ASN A 169 -1.02 -17.09 -15.18
N ASN A 170 -2.30 -17.22 -15.55
CA ASN A 170 -3.25 -18.17 -14.96
C ASN A 170 -3.31 -18.12 -13.42
N MET A 171 -3.10 -16.94 -12.82
CA MET A 171 -3.11 -16.80 -11.37
C MET A 171 -4.52 -17.01 -10.81
N GLY A 172 -4.66 -18.02 -9.94
CA GLY A 172 -5.90 -18.23 -9.19
C GLY A 172 -6.12 -17.18 -8.12
N ARG A 173 -7.31 -17.18 -7.50
CA ARG A 173 -7.73 -16.22 -6.46
C ARG A 173 -6.68 -16.01 -5.36
N GLY A 174 -6.11 -17.09 -4.84
CA GLY A 174 -5.13 -17.03 -3.77
C GLY A 174 -3.80 -16.38 -4.17
N GLN A 175 -3.36 -16.55 -5.42
CA GLN A 175 -2.13 -15.91 -5.93
C GLN A 175 -2.37 -14.42 -6.17
N ARG A 176 -3.50 -14.06 -6.79
CA ARG A 176 -3.92 -12.65 -6.99
C ARG A 176 -4.03 -11.91 -5.65
N GLN A 177 -4.63 -12.52 -4.63
CA GLN A 177 -4.68 -11.93 -3.29
C GLN A 177 -3.28 -11.76 -2.66
N ARG A 178 -2.33 -12.69 -2.88
CA ARG A 178 -0.97 -12.55 -2.34
C ARG A 178 -0.23 -11.35 -2.93
N VAL A 179 -0.35 -11.10 -4.24
CA VAL A 179 0.30 -9.96 -4.88
C VAL A 179 -0.37 -8.65 -4.48
N LEU A 180 -1.70 -8.58 -4.50
CA LEU A 180 -2.46 -7.39 -4.06
C LEU A 180 -2.27 -7.08 -2.57
N GLY A 181 -2.33 -8.09 -1.70
CA GLY A 181 -2.15 -7.88 -0.26
C GLY A 181 -0.78 -7.25 0.10
N ARG A 182 0.23 -7.45 -0.74
CA ARG A 182 1.58 -6.88 -0.59
C ARG A 182 1.78 -5.55 -1.33
N SER A 183 0.91 -5.18 -2.25
CA SER A 183 1.07 -3.98 -3.08
C SER A 183 0.85 -2.68 -2.29
N TRP A 184 1.17 -1.55 -2.90
CA TRP A 184 0.73 -0.25 -2.39
C TRP A 184 -0.74 0.01 -2.73
N SER A 185 -1.32 1.00 -2.06
CA SER A 185 -2.58 1.61 -2.48
C SER A 185 -2.27 2.61 -3.58
N VAL A 186 -2.82 2.40 -4.78
CA VAL A 186 -2.60 3.26 -5.95
C VAL A 186 -2.92 4.74 -5.67
N PRO A 187 -4.08 5.12 -5.08
CA PRO A 187 -4.37 6.54 -4.83
C PRO A 187 -3.40 7.20 -3.84
N VAL A 188 -2.85 6.44 -2.88
CA VAL A 188 -1.81 6.95 -1.97
C VAL A 188 -0.50 7.24 -2.73
N ILE A 189 -0.08 6.33 -3.61
CA ILE A 189 1.13 6.54 -4.41
C ILE A 189 0.93 7.64 -5.43
N ARG A 190 -0.24 7.71 -6.08
CA ARG A 190 -0.61 8.84 -6.95
C ARG A 190 -0.51 10.16 -6.22
N HIS A 191 -1.00 10.23 -4.98
CA HIS A 191 -0.84 11.42 -4.14
C HIS A 191 0.64 11.74 -3.92
N LEU A 192 1.45 10.79 -3.44
CA LEU A 192 2.87 11.04 -3.15
C LEU A 192 3.65 11.49 -4.40
N PHE A 193 3.38 10.89 -5.56
CA PHE A 193 4.10 11.18 -6.81
C PHE A 193 3.54 12.37 -7.59
N ALA A 194 2.37 12.89 -7.25
CA ALA A 194 1.73 13.98 -8.02
C ALA A 194 2.66 15.18 -8.30
N PRO A 195 3.47 15.67 -7.33
CA PRO A 195 4.35 16.83 -7.54
C PRO A 195 5.53 16.55 -8.46
N LEU A 196 5.83 15.29 -8.79
CA LEU A 196 6.94 14.95 -9.68
C LEU A 196 6.68 15.42 -11.12
N LYS A 197 5.43 15.71 -11.49
CA LYS A 197 5.07 16.30 -12.79
C LYS A 197 5.74 17.64 -13.06
N ASP A 198 6.10 18.38 -12.02
CA ASP A 198 6.77 19.68 -12.15
C ASP A 198 8.28 19.54 -12.36
N TYR A 199 8.83 18.32 -12.27
CA TYR A 199 10.26 18.03 -12.36
C TYR A 199 10.64 17.16 -13.56
N PHE A 200 9.68 16.50 -14.19
CA PHE A 200 9.91 15.57 -15.30
C PHE A 200 8.96 15.86 -16.46
N GLU A 201 9.38 15.49 -17.67
CA GLU A 201 8.57 15.61 -18.87
C GLU A 201 7.23 14.85 -18.72
N CYS A 202 6.16 15.48 -19.19
CA CYS A 202 4.84 14.88 -19.27
C CYS A 202 4.43 14.79 -20.74
N GLU A 203 3.86 13.66 -21.15
CA GLU A 203 3.26 13.54 -22.49
C GLU A 203 2.12 14.56 -22.63
N SER A 204 2.18 15.38 -23.67
CA SER A 204 1.07 16.23 -24.09
C SER A 204 -0.07 15.30 -24.49
N GLY A 205 -1.20 15.34 -23.76
CA GLY A 205 -2.33 14.48 -24.05
C GLY A 205 -2.74 14.57 -25.53
N GLN A 206 -2.75 13.43 -26.23
CA GLN A 206 -3.45 13.24 -27.49
C GLN A 206 -4.93 12.97 -27.23
#